data_AF-A0AAC9TVP6-F1
#
_entry.id   AF-A0AAC9TVP6-F1
#
_cell.length_a   1.000
_cell.length_b   1.000
_cell.length_c   1.000
_cell.angle_alpha   90.00
_cell.angle_beta   90.00
_cell.angle_gamma   90.00
#
_symmetry.space_group_name_H-M   'P 1'
#
loop_
_entity.id
_entity.type
_entity.pdbx_description
1 polymer ?
#
loop_
_entity_poly.entity_id
_entity_poly.type
_entity_poly.pdbx_seq_one_letter_code
_entity_poly.pdbx_strand_id
1 'polypeptide(L)'
;MKKFLLTVMAILTVASGSVFGMYGADNTWLFFLIHGNQLRARMNQFGFVLGNGTIKGTFGFKANTLINGNILSTGSKDNKNPLDATISAGIGYTGDGFGIGVGYNYTYATTVNNASTSSKGINTHTPVVTMNFLNNNLRIALPVSIAIENSIGASGALTDRKDYLGLSIPAQIRYYTGIDAFNYIRFEFNYGLNRYNGVEADNTTTKYEAQTISFQLRLHFLNTVIGNNVTVNPFLRIDFASTIGAKGKANVNFPANFAFDGRLTAWAANAWADDPNSIYEREAYDLKIIPSISLSVNTDIINLIFEPGLGYRIQDDGIRGSKLTHSLYWQAYGEIYIRPVQDLEWYFEMDVNNGVPKLQGNPVGNGVPVVFGANTGITWYLPALN
;
A
#
# COMPACT_ATOMS: atom_id res chain seq x y z
N MET A 1 -10.05 15.97 -32.13
CA MET A 1 -11.07 16.13 -31.06
C MET A 1 -11.47 14.80 -30.41
N LYS A 2 -11.90 13.77 -31.16
CA LYS A 2 -12.24 12.44 -30.57
C LYS A 2 -11.11 11.78 -29.76
N LYS A 3 -9.86 11.82 -30.25
CA LYS A 3 -8.69 11.24 -29.55
C LYS A 3 -8.37 11.96 -28.23
N PHE A 4 -8.39 13.29 -28.23
CA PHE A 4 -8.17 14.11 -27.02
C PHE A 4 -9.26 13.87 -25.97
N LEU A 5 -10.53 13.80 -26.39
CA LEU A 5 -11.65 13.50 -25.50
C LEU A 5 -11.52 12.08 -24.90
N LEU A 6 -11.09 11.09 -25.71
CA LEU A 6 -10.83 9.74 -25.24
C LEU A 6 -9.68 9.70 -24.22
N THR A 7 -8.60 10.44 -24.46
CA THR A 7 -7.47 10.55 -23.52
C THR A 7 -7.89 11.24 -22.23
N VAL A 8 -8.68 12.32 -22.30
CA VAL A 8 -9.21 13.02 -21.12
C VAL A 8 -10.20 12.16 -20.34
N MET A 9 -11.09 11.44 -21.02
CA MET A 9 -12.02 10.49 -20.38
C MET A 9 -11.27 9.29 -19.81
N ALA A 10 -10.24 8.76 -20.48
CA ALA A 10 -9.37 7.72 -19.94
C ALA A 10 -8.62 8.20 -18.69
N ILE A 11 -8.12 9.45 -18.70
CA ILE A 11 -7.49 10.06 -17.54
C ILE A 11 -8.51 10.24 -16.43
N LEU A 12 -9.73 10.76 -16.67
CA LEU A 12 -10.77 10.93 -15.65
C LEU A 12 -11.26 9.59 -15.07
N THR A 13 -11.43 8.58 -15.92
CA THR A 13 -11.96 7.25 -15.59
C THR A 13 -10.94 6.37 -14.87
N VAL A 14 -9.64 6.54 -15.15
CA VAL A 14 -8.55 5.83 -14.46
C VAL A 14 -7.99 6.66 -13.29
N ALA A 15 -8.24 7.97 -13.28
CA ALA A 15 -8.06 8.82 -12.12
C ALA A 15 -9.05 8.40 -11.03
N SER A 16 -10.34 8.19 -11.35
CA SER A 16 -11.36 7.82 -10.36
C SER A 16 -11.07 6.52 -9.59
N GLY A 17 -10.23 5.60 -10.10
CA GLY A 17 -9.87 4.34 -9.43
C GLY A 17 -8.67 4.37 -8.49
N SER A 18 -8.42 5.51 -7.86
CA SER A 18 -7.36 5.58 -6.86
C SER A 18 -7.67 6.61 -5.80
N VAL A 19 -7.83 6.13 -4.56
CA VAL A 19 -7.75 6.83 -3.27
C VAL A 19 -7.08 8.21 -3.40
N PHE A 20 -7.88 9.22 -3.75
CA PHE A 20 -7.41 10.59 -3.69
C PHE A 20 -7.22 11.00 -2.22
N GLY A 21 -6.86 12.21 -1.82
CA GLY A 21 -6.87 12.70 -0.43
C GLY A 21 -6.30 11.81 0.70
N MET A 22 -5.22 12.30 1.32
CA MET A 22 -4.56 11.82 2.53
C MET A 22 -3.62 10.63 2.43
N TYR A 23 -2.40 10.88 2.87
CA TYR A 23 -1.25 10.08 2.50
C TYR A 23 -0.71 9.30 3.70
N GLY A 24 -0.29 8.06 3.44
CA GLY A 24 0.35 7.24 4.47
C GLY A 24 1.85 7.20 4.25
N ALA A 25 2.51 6.32 5.00
CA ALA A 25 3.89 5.92 4.73
C ALA A 25 4.04 5.06 3.44
N ASP A 26 3.01 5.03 2.58
CA ASP A 26 2.94 4.24 1.34
C ASP A 26 2.89 5.13 0.09
N ASN A 27 2.70 4.49 -1.07
CA ASN A 27 2.74 5.16 -2.37
C ASN A 27 1.54 6.11 -2.66
N THR A 28 0.62 6.35 -1.71
CA THR A 28 -0.54 7.23 -2.00
C THR A 28 -0.16 8.69 -2.24
N TRP A 29 1.05 9.10 -1.86
CA TRP A 29 1.64 10.41 -2.21
C TRP A 29 1.74 10.69 -3.72
N LEU A 30 1.58 9.66 -4.56
CA LEU A 30 1.55 9.77 -6.02
C LEU A 30 0.51 10.81 -6.51
N PHE A 31 -0.58 10.97 -5.78
CA PHE A 31 -1.68 11.84 -6.19
C PHE A 31 -1.62 13.26 -5.60
N PHE A 32 -0.70 13.52 -4.67
CA PHE A 32 -0.68 14.79 -3.94
C PHE A 32 -0.67 16.02 -4.84
N LEU A 33 0.18 16.01 -5.86
CA LEU A 33 0.34 17.15 -6.76
C LEU A 33 -0.88 17.36 -7.68
N ILE A 34 -1.71 16.33 -7.94
CA ILE A 34 -2.89 16.47 -8.81
C ILE A 34 -4.19 16.64 -8.06
N HIS A 35 -4.20 16.48 -6.74
CA HIS A 35 -5.40 16.79 -5.97
C HIS A 35 -5.72 18.28 -6.01
N GLY A 36 -7.00 18.57 -6.27
CA GLY A 36 -7.58 19.86 -5.95
C GLY A 36 -7.74 20.04 -4.44
N ASN A 37 -8.20 21.22 -4.05
CA ASN A 37 -8.51 21.48 -2.66
C ASN A 37 -9.64 20.57 -2.21
N GLN A 38 -9.44 19.89 -1.08
CA GLN A 38 -10.42 18.95 -0.55
C GLN A 38 -10.25 18.77 0.96
N LEU A 39 -11.37 18.58 1.64
CA LEU A 39 -11.42 18.04 3.00
C LEU A 39 -11.94 16.61 2.91
N ARG A 40 -11.29 15.69 3.61
CA ARG A 40 -11.65 14.29 3.62
C ARG A 40 -11.92 13.81 5.04
N ALA A 41 -13.03 13.09 5.18
CA ALA A 41 -13.40 12.37 6.39
C ALA A 41 -13.93 10.98 6.03
N ARG A 42 -13.05 9.97 6.11
CA ARG A 42 -13.32 8.55 5.93
C ARG A 42 -12.94 7.78 7.18
N MET A 43 -13.44 6.55 7.30
CA MET A 43 -13.18 5.72 8.49
C MET A 43 -11.69 5.55 8.78
N ASN A 44 -10.87 5.37 7.73
CA ASN A 44 -9.43 5.19 7.85
C ASN A 44 -8.60 6.45 7.53
N GLN A 45 -9.23 7.59 7.20
CA GLN A 45 -8.54 8.78 6.71
C GLN A 45 -9.28 10.09 7.10
N PHE A 46 -8.69 10.97 7.91
CA PHE A 46 -9.14 12.37 8.13
C PHE A 46 -8.10 13.51 7.90
N GLY A 47 -8.38 14.49 7.03
CA GLY A 47 -7.38 15.49 6.63
C GLY A 47 -7.73 16.29 5.37
N PHE A 48 -6.82 17.15 4.93
CA PHE A 48 -7.08 18.09 3.83
C PHE A 48 -5.90 18.27 2.88
N VAL A 49 -6.20 18.73 1.67
CA VAL A 49 -5.27 19.37 0.73
C VAL A 49 -5.81 20.76 0.47
N LEU A 50 -4.97 21.79 0.61
CA LEU A 50 -5.36 23.18 0.41
C LEU A 50 -4.23 23.92 -0.29
N GLY A 51 -4.56 24.87 -1.15
CA GLY A 51 -3.58 25.65 -1.88
C GLY A 51 -4.21 26.51 -2.96
N ASN A 52 -3.33 27.15 -3.72
CA ASN A 52 -3.68 27.85 -4.96
C ASN A 52 -3.22 27.01 -6.16
N GLY A 53 -3.26 27.59 -7.37
CA GLY A 53 -2.85 26.92 -8.60
C GLY A 53 -1.37 26.50 -8.65
N THR A 54 -0.53 27.06 -7.78
CA THR A 54 0.94 26.90 -7.84
C THR A 54 1.51 26.21 -6.62
N ILE A 55 1.02 26.51 -5.42
CA ILE A 55 1.49 25.96 -4.16
C ILE A 55 0.31 25.32 -3.43
N LYS A 56 0.50 24.09 -2.98
CA LYS A 56 -0.47 23.39 -2.13
C LYS A 56 0.21 22.69 -0.98
N GLY A 57 -0.49 22.66 0.15
CA GLY A 57 -0.13 21.93 1.36
C GLY A 57 -1.15 20.85 1.68
N THR A 58 -0.73 19.91 2.50
CA THR A 58 -1.60 18.85 3.01
C THR A 58 -1.25 18.52 4.45
N PHE A 59 -2.27 18.12 5.21
CA PHE A 59 -2.13 17.55 6.54
C PHE A 59 -3.23 16.52 6.76
N GLY A 60 -2.91 15.40 7.42
CA GLY A 60 -3.94 14.43 7.80
C GLY A 60 -3.42 13.14 8.41
N PHE A 61 -4.37 12.28 8.76
CA PHE A 61 -4.17 11.01 9.46
C PHE A 61 -4.63 9.83 8.61
N LYS A 62 -3.77 8.87 8.29
CA LYS A 62 -4.18 7.62 7.64
C LYS A 62 -3.98 6.46 8.59
N ALA A 63 -5.02 5.66 8.84
CA ALA A 63 -4.94 4.50 9.71
C ALA A 63 -3.76 3.59 9.31
N ASN A 64 -3.07 3.04 10.31
CA ASN A 64 -1.93 2.15 10.12
C ASN A 64 -2.37 0.78 9.58
N THR A 65 -3.62 0.43 9.82
CA THR A 65 -4.30 -0.74 9.28
C THR A 65 -5.04 -0.33 8.01
N LEU A 66 -5.09 -1.24 7.02
CA LEU A 66 -5.53 -0.97 5.65
C LEU A 66 -7.02 -0.57 5.55
N ILE A 67 -7.86 -1.46 5.04
CA ILE A 67 -9.20 -1.13 4.59
C ILE A 67 -10.15 -0.91 5.79
N ASN A 68 -10.10 -1.80 6.80
CA ASN A 68 -10.91 -1.71 8.03
C ASN A 68 -10.26 -0.86 9.14
N GLY A 69 -9.34 0.03 8.79
CA GLY A 69 -8.52 0.71 9.78
C GLY A 69 -9.24 1.82 10.53
N ASN A 70 -8.98 1.93 11.83
CA ASN A 70 -9.42 3.01 12.70
C ASN A 70 -8.29 4.02 12.90
N ILE A 71 -8.60 5.32 12.87
CA ILE A 71 -7.63 6.37 13.22
C ILE A 71 -7.36 6.38 14.73
N LEU A 72 -8.36 6.00 15.52
CA LEU A 72 -8.32 6.00 16.99
C LEU A 72 -8.66 4.62 17.54
N SER A 73 -7.86 4.07 18.45
CA SER A 73 -8.24 2.90 19.26
C SER A 73 -9.00 3.33 20.51
N THR A 74 -10.18 2.76 20.71
CA THR A 74 -11.01 2.98 21.91
C THR A 74 -10.81 1.90 23.00
N GLY A 75 -9.76 1.07 22.89
CA GLY A 75 -9.50 -0.02 23.83
C GLY A 75 -8.90 0.48 25.15
N SER A 76 -9.50 0.07 26.28
CA SER A 76 -9.11 0.22 27.71
C SER A 76 -8.49 1.54 28.20
N LYS A 77 -8.87 1.95 29.42
CA LYS A 77 -8.38 3.19 30.09
C LYS A 77 -6.85 3.32 30.18
N ASP A 78 -6.12 2.22 30.01
CA ASP A 78 -4.65 2.15 30.09
C ASP A 78 -3.94 2.19 28.72
N ASN A 79 -4.67 2.41 27.62
CA ASN A 79 -4.03 2.52 26.31
C ASN A 79 -3.20 3.81 26.20
N LYS A 80 -1.88 3.66 26.25
CA LYS A 80 -0.91 4.76 26.19
C LYS A 80 -0.75 5.35 24.79
N ASN A 81 -1.33 4.74 23.75
CA ASN A 81 -1.36 5.32 22.41
C ASN A 81 -2.74 5.13 21.76
N PRO A 82 -3.65 6.09 21.90
CA PRO A 82 -4.97 6.02 21.27
C PRO A 82 -4.93 6.30 19.76
N LEU A 83 -3.81 6.75 19.19
CA LEU A 83 -3.68 7.08 17.77
C LEU A 83 -3.14 5.87 16.99
N ASP A 84 -4.02 5.18 16.25
CA ASP A 84 -3.69 4.05 15.38
C ASP A 84 -3.48 4.51 13.92
N ALA A 85 -2.87 5.67 13.75
CA ALA A 85 -2.70 6.31 12.45
C ALA A 85 -1.29 6.86 12.23
N THR A 86 -0.97 6.98 10.96
CA THR A 86 0.16 7.69 10.42
C THR A 86 -0.25 9.15 10.25
N ILE A 87 0.52 10.06 10.85
CA ILE A 87 0.36 11.50 10.65
C ILE A 87 1.16 11.87 9.40
N SER A 88 0.57 12.67 8.52
CA SER A 88 1.18 13.11 7.27
C SER A 88 1.09 14.62 7.13
N ALA A 89 2.15 15.24 6.64
CA ALA A 89 2.20 16.64 6.27
C ALA A 89 3.09 16.84 5.04
N GLY A 90 2.74 17.78 4.16
CA GLY A 90 3.54 18.02 2.97
C GLY A 90 3.23 19.33 2.28
N ILE A 91 4.13 19.74 1.39
CA ILE A 91 4.02 20.92 0.55
C ILE A 91 4.50 20.59 -0.86
N GLY A 92 3.82 21.14 -1.86
CA GLY A 92 4.13 20.90 -3.25
C GLY A 92 3.95 22.13 -4.12
N TYR A 93 4.83 22.23 -5.11
CA TYR A 93 4.71 23.11 -6.26
C TYR A 93 4.04 22.37 -7.41
N THR A 94 3.06 22.99 -8.05
CA THR A 94 2.38 22.47 -9.23
C THR A 94 2.42 23.51 -10.34
N GLY A 95 3.08 23.18 -11.44
CA GLY A 95 3.06 23.97 -12.68
C GLY A 95 2.58 23.12 -13.86
N ASP A 96 2.44 23.76 -15.01
CA ASP A 96 1.91 23.12 -16.22
C ASP A 96 2.83 22.00 -16.75
N GLY A 97 4.15 22.21 -16.72
CA GLY A 97 5.13 21.27 -17.25
C GLY A 97 5.68 20.26 -16.22
N PHE A 98 5.79 20.67 -14.96
CA PHE A 98 6.27 19.82 -13.87
C PHE A 98 5.64 20.22 -12.54
N GLY A 99 5.58 19.26 -11.62
CA GLY A 99 5.29 19.48 -10.22
C GLY A 99 6.28 18.71 -9.36
N ILE A 100 6.60 19.27 -8.19
CA ILE A 100 7.44 18.61 -7.18
C ILE A 100 6.87 18.88 -5.80
N GLY A 101 6.84 17.85 -4.97
CA GLY A 101 6.40 17.95 -3.59
C GLY A 101 7.28 17.16 -2.67
N VAL A 102 7.35 17.65 -1.43
CA VAL A 102 7.96 16.94 -0.31
C VAL A 102 6.89 16.68 0.72
N GLY A 103 6.95 15.49 1.29
CA GLY A 103 6.05 15.01 2.32
C GLY A 103 6.84 14.40 3.45
N TYR A 104 6.19 14.30 4.59
CA TYR A 104 6.73 13.62 5.74
C TYR A 104 5.59 12.90 6.45
N ASN A 105 5.86 11.64 6.81
CA ASN A 105 4.94 10.85 7.61
C ASN A 105 5.62 10.35 8.88
N TYR A 106 4.85 10.33 9.95
CA TYR A 106 5.25 9.75 11.22
C TYR A 106 4.26 8.67 11.62
N THR A 107 4.78 7.49 11.94
CA THR A 107 4.00 6.34 12.37
C THR A 107 4.59 5.81 13.66
N TYR A 108 3.79 5.74 14.71
CA TYR A 108 4.14 5.02 15.93
C TYR A 108 3.38 3.69 15.97
N ALA A 109 4.10 2.60 16.17
CA ALA A 109 3.52 1.26 16.31
C ALA A 109 3.90 0.67 17.67
N THR A 110 2.90 0.22 18.44
CA THR A 110 3.14 -0.56 19.65
C THR A 110 3.49 -2.01 19.28
N THR A 111 4.47 -2.60 19.96
CA THR A 111 4.91 -3.98 19.70
C THR A 111 4.17 -5.04 20.49
N VAL A 112 3.20 -4.69 21.36
CA VAL A 112 2.51 -5.67 22.22
C VAL A 112 0.99 -5.41 22.32
N ASN A 113 0.20 -6.45 22.03
CA ASN A 113 -1.28 -6.51 22.12
C ASN A 113 -1.83 -6.82 23.54
N ASN A 114 -0.97 -6.85 24.55
CA ASN A 114 -1.34 -7.20 25.93
C ASN A 114 -0.97 -6.08 26.90
N ALA A 115 -2.00 -5.47 27.50
CA ALA A 115 -1.99 -4.24 28.29
C ALA A 115 -1.21 -4.28 29.62
N SER A 116 -0.37 -5.29 29.87
CA SER A 116 0.21 -5.54 31.20
C SER A 116 1.71 -5.24 31.32
N THR A 117 2.43 -4.91 30.24
CA THR A 117 3.88 -4.63 30.32
C THR A 117 4.28 -3.40 29.53
N SER A 118 5.16 -2.58 30.12
CA SER A 118 5.80 -1.41 29.49
C SER A 118 6.63 -1.84 28.28
N SER A 119 5.98 -1.97 27.13
CA SER A 119 6.61 -2.37 25.88
C SER A 119 7.04 -1.14 25.10
N LYS A 120 8.25 -1.16 24.57
CA LYS A 120 8.82 -0.08 23.77
C LYS A 120 8.35 -0.24 22.32
N GLY A 121 7.62 0.75 21.80
CA GLY A 121 7.14 0.76 20.42
C GLY A 121 8.22 1.15 19.41
N ILE A 122 7.79 1.29 18.16
CA ILE A 122 8.62 1.66 17.01
C ILE A 122 8.19 3.04 16.52
N ASN A 123 9.13 3.97 16.46
CA ASN A 123 8.95 5.29 15.84
C ASN A 123 9.48 5.23 14.40
N THR A 124 8.57 5.34 13.44
CA THR A 124 8.92 5.33 12.01
C THR A 124 8.80 6.73 11.42
N HIS A 125 9.89 7.18 10.81
CA HIS A 125 10.00 8.45 10.11
C HIS A 125 10.03 8.18 8.60
N THR A 126 9.10 8.76 7.84
CA THR A 126 8.95 8.52 6.39
C THR A 126 8.97 9.82 5.60
N PRO A 127 10.15 10.35 5.23
CA PRO A 127 10.24 11.37 4.19
C PRO A 127 9.71 10.84 2.85
N VAL A 128 9.12 11.74 2.07
CA VAL A 128 8.56 11.44 0.75
C VAL A 128 8.94 12.53 -0.24
N VAL A 129 9.31 12.10 -1.44
CA VAL A 129 9.40 12.98 -2.60
C VAL A 129 8.38 12.53 -3.63
N THR A 130 7.61 13.47 -4.16
CA THR A 130 6.65 13.22 -5.25
C THR A 130 6.89 14.17 -6.40
N MET A 131 6.72 13.69 -7.62
CA MET A 131 6.99 14.46 -8.84
C MET A 131 5.99 14.10 -9.92
N ASN A 132 5.58 15.11 -10.67
CA ASN A 132 4.78 14.93 -11.87
C ASN A 132 5.45 15.63 -13.05
N PHE A 133 5.36 15.03 -14.23
CA PHE A 133 5.86 15.58 -15.49
C PHE A 133 4.84 15.32 -16.61
N LEU A 134 5.09 15.93 -17.78
CA LEU A 134 4.32 15.68 -19.00
C LEU A 134 2.82 15.96 -18.78
N ASN A 135 2.49 17.12 -18.21
CA ASN A 135 1.13 17.52 -17.87
C ASN A 135 0.42 16.50 -16.95
N ASN A 136 1.12 16.05 -15.91
CA ASN A 136 0.66 15.03 -14.96
C ASN A 136 0.46 13.62 -15.54
N ASN A 137 0.93 13.35 -16.76
CA ASN A 137 0.88 12.01 -17.32
C ASN A 137 1.94 11.08 -16.73
N LEU A 138 3.11 11.59 -16.36
CA LEU A 138 4.09 10.86 -15.58
C LEU A 138 4.00 11.31 -14.12
N ARG A 139 3.87 10.35 -13.21
CA ARG A 139 3.76 10.59 -11.77
C ARG A 139 4.69 9.64 -11.03
N ILE A 140 5.37 10.14 -10.01
CA ILE A 140 6.36 9.40 -9.23
C ILE A 140 6.14 9.73 -7.76
N ALA A 141 6.14 8.71 -6.91
CA ALA A 141 6.22 8.86 -5.46
C ALA A 141 7.29 7.94 -4.90
N LEU A 142 8.15 8.50 -4.06
CA LEU A 142 9.25 7.80 -3.38
C LEU A 142 9.19 8.06 -1.87
N PRO A 143 8.38 7.28 -1.13
CA PRO A 143 8.44 7.23 0.32
C PRO A 143 9.62 6.37 0.78
N VAL A 144 10.32 6.80 1.83
CA VAL A 144 11.40 6.02 2.47
C VAL A 144 11.16 6.00 3.96
N SER A 145 10.60 4.91 4.47
CA SER A 145 10.33 4.72 5.90
C SER A 145 11.56 4.18 6.61
N ILE A 146 11.97 4.84 7.68
CA ILE A 146 13.12 4.47 8.51
C ILE A 146 12.68 4.42 9.97
N ALA A 147 13.07 3.36 10.67
CA ALA A 147 12.90 3.23 12.11
C ALA A 147 14.22 2.79 12.73
N ILE A 148 14.69 3.53 13.74
CA ILE A 148 15.93 3.23 14.47
C ILE A 148 15.60 3.30 15.95
N GLU A 149 15.78 2.20 16.66
CA GLU A 149 15.44 2.11 18.07
C GLU A 149 16.54 1.38 18.84
N ASN A 150 16.93 1.90 20.00
CA ASN A 150 17.90 1.22 20.87
C ASN A 150 17.34 -0.12 21.38
N SER A 151 16.02 -0.19 21.58
CA SER A 151 15.34 -1.42 21.99
C SER A 151 13.84 -1.33 21.74
N ILE A 152 13.24 -2.39 21.22
CA ILE A 152 11.79 -2.54 21.04
C ILE A 152 11.30 -3.82 21.72
N GLY A 153 10.00 -3.91 22.04
CA GLY A 153 9.44 -5.06 22.77
C GLY A 153 9.46 -4.89 24.29
N ALA A 154 9.28 -6.00 25.02
CA ALA A 154 9.24 -6.01 26.48
C ALA A 154 10.66 -6.13 27.06
N SER A 155 11.05 -5.17 27.91
CA SER A 155 12.38 -5.13 28.53
C SER A 155 12.65 -6.38 29.39
N GLY A 156 13.75 -7.09 29.11
CA GLY A 156 14.14 -8.28 29.88
C GLY A 156 13.39 -9.56 29.54
N ALA A 157 12.62 -9.57 28.43
CA ALA A 157 11.99 -10.77 27.89
C ALA A 157 12.75 -11.29 26.66
N LEU A 158 12.50 -12.55 26.26
CA LEU A 158 12.97 -13.17 25.00
C LEU A 158 12.52 -12.42 23.73
N THR A 159 11.68 -11.40 23.88
CA THR A 159 11.14 -10.55 22.82
C THR A 159 11.83 -9.18 22.76
N ASP A 160 12.83 -8.92 23.62
CA ASP A 160 13.62 -7.70 23.60
C ASP A 160 14.54 -7.71 22.38
N ARG A 161 14.32 -6.76 21.47
CA ARG A 161 15.11 -6.58 20.25
C ARG A 161 15.92 -5.31 20.40
N LYS A 162 17.24 -5.44 20.50
CA LYS A 162 18.20 -4.33 20.61
C LYS A 162 18.66 -3.85 19.24
N ASP A 163 19.11 -2.60 19.18
CA ASP A 163 19.72 -1.99 17.98
C ASP A 163 18.86 -2.22 16.72
N TYR A 164 17.56 -1.96 16.84
CA TYR A 164 16.60 -2.21 15.79
C TYR A 164 16.75 -1.19 14.66
N LEU A 165 16.78 -1.69 13.42
CA LEU A 165 16.75 -0.93 12.19
C LEU A 165 15.68 -1.50 11.26
N GLY A 166 14.66 -0.71 10.97
CA GLY A 166 13.66 -0.97 9.95
C GLY A 166 13.81 0.00 8.77
N LEU A 167 13.72 -0.50 7.54
CA LEU A 167 13.70 0.31 6.33
C LEU A 167 12.64 -0.22 5.35
N SER A 168 11.78 0.64 4.82
CA SER A 168 10.75 0.28 3.84
C SER A 168 10.64 1.35 2.75
N ILE A 169 10.64 0.94 1.48
CA ILE A 169 10.59 1.84 0.32
C ILE A 169 9.44 1.43 -0.60
N PRO A 170 8.21 1.89 -0.38
CA PRO A 170 7.06 1.60 -1.24
C PRO A 170 6.94 2.65 -2.36
N ALA A 171 7.85 2.59 -3.33
CA ALA A 171 7.89 3.52 -4.46
C ALA A 171 6.83 3.19 -5.53
N GLN A 172 6.37 4.20 -6.26
CA GLN A 172 5.48 4.02 -7.39
C GLN A 172 5.79 5.00 -8.52
N ILE A 173 5.70 4.49 -9.74
CA ILE A 173 5.71 5.26 -10.98
C ILE A 173 4.43 4.94 -11.74
N ARG A 174 3.79 5.99 -12.27
CA ARG A 174 2.60 5.90 -13.10
C ARG A 174 2.80 6.70 -14.38
N TYR A 175 2.57 6.08 -15.53
CA TYR A 175 2.68 6.76 -16.82
C TYR A 175 1.46 6.52 -17.70
N TYR A 176 0.75 7.59 -18.04
CA TYR A 176 -0.32 7.64 -19.03
C TYR A 176 0.30 8.01 -20.38
N THR A 177 0.54 7.02 -21.23
CA THR A 177 1.36 7.19 -22.44
C THR A 177 0.64 7.95 -23.56
N GLY A 178 -0.69 7.92 -23.56
CA GLY A 178 -1.52 8.47 -24.65
C GLY A 178 -1.54 7.61 -25.92
N ILE A 179 -0.95 6.42 -25.94
CA ILE A 179 -0.99 5.48 -27.08
C ILE A 179 -1.86 4.25 -26.77
N ASP A 180 -2.58 3.74 -27.77
CA ASP A 180 -3.56 2.66 -27.55
C ASP A 180 -2.92 1.30 -27.19
N ALA A 181 -1.69 1.06 -27.65
CA ALA A 181 -0.97 -0.19 -27.41
C ALA A 181 -0.60 -0.41 -25.93
N PHE A 182 -0.29 0.67 -25.20
CA PHE A 182 -0.01 0.65 -23.76
C PHE A 182 -0.47 1.97 -23.14
N ASN A 183 -1.78 2.18 -23.00
CA ASN A 183 -2.32 3.50 -22.62
C ASN A 183 -1.96 3.92 -21.19
N TYR A 184 -1.65 2.96 -20.33
CA TYR A 184 -1.34 3.21 -18.94
C TYR A 184 -0.39 2.13 -18.38
N ILE A 185 0.73 2.59 -17.82
CA ILE A 185 1.72 1.77 -17.13
C ILE A 185 1.74 2.17 -15.65
N ARG A 186 1.64 1.18 -14.75
CA ARG A 186 1.88 1.36 -13.32
C ARG A 186 2.97 0.40 -12.88
N PHE A 187 3.99 0.93 -12.24
CA PHE A 187 5.04 0.15 -11.62
C PHE A 187 5.12 0.53 -10.15
N GLU A 188 4.90 -0.45 -9.28
CA GLU A 188 5.12 -0.33 -7.84
C GLU A 188 6.35 -1.15 -7.49
N PHE A 189 7.21 -0.59 -6.66
CA PHE A 189 8.41 -1.24 -6.17
C PHE A 189 8.39 -1.16 -4.66
N ASN A 190 8.68 -2.27 -3.99
CA ASN A 190 8.87 -2.28 -2.55
C ASN A 190 10.21 -2.93 -2.21
N TYR A 191 10.93 -2.29 -1.31
CA TYR A 191 12.05 -2.90 -0.62
C TYR A 191 11.79 -2.84 0.89
N GLY A 192 12.05 -3.94 1.59
CA GLY A 192 11.91 -4.02 3.04
C GLY A 192 13.17 -4.59 3.67
N LEU A 193 13.64 -3.99 4.76
CA LEU A 193 14.72 -4.46 5.62
C LEU A 193 14.27 -4.39 7.07
N ASN A 194 14.55 -5.45 7.81
CA ASN A 194 14.43 -5.50 9.26
C ASN A 194 15.70 -6.12 9.85
N ARG A 195 16.37 -5.41 10.75
CA ARG A 195 17.58 -5.88 11.44
C ARG A 195 17.49 -5.57 12.92
N TYR A 196 17.89 -6.52 13.77
CA TYR A 196 18.01 -6.31 15.20
C TYR A 196 18.90 -7.37 15.86
N ASN A 197 19.27 -7.11 17.11
CA ASN A 197 19.95 -8.02 18.01
C ASN A 197 18.91 -8.60 18.98
N GLY A 198 18.57 -9.89 18.85
CA GLY A 198 17.61 -10.56 19.75
C GLY A 198 18.33 -11.13 20.97
N VAL A 199 17.69 -11.02 22.15
CA VAL A 199 18.21 -11.58 23.40
C VAL A 199 17.57 -12.95 23.64
N GLU A 200 18.41 -13.99 23.70
CA GLU A 200 17.99 -15.37 23.89
C GLU A 200 17.85 -15.74 25.38
N ALA A 201 17.30 -16.92 25.66
CA ALA A 201 17.01 -17.37 27.04
C ALA A 201 18.23 -17.60 27.91
N ASP A 202 19.38 -17.86 27.29
CA ASP A 202 20.69 -17.97 27.93
C ASP A 202 21.40 -16.60 28.05
N ASN A 203 20.70 -15.50 27.77
CA ASN A 203 21.22 -14.14 27.75
C ASN A 203 22.32 -13.91 26.68
N THR A 204 22.43 -14.80 25.69
CA THR A 204 23.22 -14.55 24.48
C THR A 204 22.47 -13.61 23.54
N THR A 205 23.21 -12.97 22.63
CA THR A 205 22.65 -12.06 21.64
C THR A 205 22.88 -12.62 20.24
N THR A 206 21.78 -12.81 19.51
CA THR A 206 21.80 -13.28 18.12
C THR A 206 21.45 -12.14 17.18
N LYS A 207 22.21 -12.02 16.09
CA LYS A 207 21.92 -11.02 15.04
C LYS A 207 20.87 -11.58 14.11
N TYR A 208 19.84 -10.77 13.89
CA TYR A 208 18.76 -11.09 12.98
C TYR A 208 18.69 -10.07 11.85
N GLU A 209 18.55 -10.53 10.61
CA GLU A 209 18.33 -9.69 9.44
C GLU A 209 17.31 -10.34 8.49
N ALA A 210 16.36 -9.56 7.98
CA ALA A 210 15.49 -9.94 6.89
C ALA A 210 15.40 -8.85 5.84
N GLN A 211 15.52 -9.22 4.56
CA GLN A 211 15.46 -8.32 3.42
C GLN A 211 14.53 -8.85 2.35
N THR A 212 13.76 -7.97 1.72
CA THR A 212 12.78 -8.38 0.73
C THR A 212 12.68 -7.35 -0.38
N ILE A 213 12.34 -7.83 -1.57
CA ILE A 213 12.07 -7.03 -2.74
C ILE A 213 10.76 -7.48 -3.35
N SER A 214 9.94 -6.53 -3.79
CA SER A 214 8.75 -6.83 -4.56
C SER A 214 8.46 -5.77 -5.59
N PHE A 215 7.71 -6.16 -6.61
CA PHE A 215 7.15 -5.21 -7.55
C PHE A 215 5.79 -5.66 -8.04
N GLN A 216 5.00 -4.68 -8.47
CA GLN A 216 3.80 -4.89 -9.25
C GLN A 216 3.88 -4.05 -10.52
N LEU A 217 3.81 -4.73 -11.66
CA LEU A 217 3.69 -4.09 -12.96
C LEU A 217 2.26 -4.27 -13.47
N ARG A 218 1.60 -3.18 -13.86
CA ARG A 218 0.36 -3.20 -14.63
C ARG A 218 0.59 -2.54 -15.98
N LEU A 219 0.25 -3.25 -17.04
CA LEU A 219 0.30 -2.80 -18.42
C LEU A 219 -1.12 -2.79 -18.97
N HIS A 220 -1.74 -1.61 -19.03
CA HIS A 220 -3.07 -1.42 -19.58
C HIS A 220 -2.98 -1.17 -21.09
N PHE A 221 -3.90 -1.74 -21.84
CA PHE A 221 -3.94 -1.66 -23.30
C PHE A 221 -5.38 -1.66 -23.81
N LEU A 222 -5.58 -1.23 -25.06
CA LEU A 222 -6.86 -1.32 -25.77
C LEU A 222 -8.05 -0.67 -25.03
N ASN A 223 -7.83 0.52 -24.47
CA ASN A 223 -8.89 1.23 -23.77
C ASN A 223 -10.07 1.55 -24.70
N THR A 224 -11.22 0.94 -24.43
CA THR A 224 -12.40 0.97 -25.30
C THR A 224 -13.60 1.53 -24.53
N VAL A 225 -14.25 2.54 -25.11
CA VAL A 225 -15.51 3.09 -24.57
C VAL A 225 -16.68 2.42 -25.31
N ILE A 226 -17.59 1.81 -24.54
CA ILE A 226 -18.80 1.14 -25.02
C ILE A 226 -20.01 2.01 -24.63
N GLY A 227 -20.78 2.43 -25.63
CA GLY A 227 -21.87 3.39 -25.43
C GLY A 227 -21.32 4.74 -24.96
N ASN A 228 -22.02 5.39 -24.02
CA ASN A 228 -21.64 6.71 -23.55
C ASN A 228 -20.83 6.70 -22.24
N ASN A 229 -21.00 5.67 -21.40
CA ASN A 229 -20.59 5.74 -19.99
C ASN A 229 -19.77 4.53 -19.52
N VAL A 230 -19.57 3.50 -20.36
CA VAL A 230 -18.85 2.29 -19.97
C VAL A 230 -17.49 2.27 -20.63
N THR A 231 -16.44 2.08 -19.84
CA THR A 231 -15.07 1.95 -20.29
C THR A 231 -14.54 0.57 -19.94
N VAL A 232 -13.91 -0.09 -20.91
CA VAL A 232 -13.27 -1.39 -20.76
C VAL A 232 -11.78 -1.21 -21.08
N ASN A 233 -10.93 -1.44 -20.09
CA ASN A 233 -9.48 -1.34 -20.24
C ASN A 233 -8.81 -2.62 -19.72
N PRO A 234 -8.55 -3.59 -20.61
CA PRO A 234 -7.75 -4.76 -20.30
C PRO A 234 -6.35 -4.40 -19.81
N PHE A 235 -5.79 -5.23 -18.93
CA PHE A 235 -4.41 -5.08 -18.48
C PHE A 235 -3.76 -6.41 -18.11
N LEU A 236 -2.45 -6.46 -18.26
CA LEU A 236 -1.63 -7.53 -17.68
C LEU A 236 -1.07 -7.03 -16.35
N ARG A 237 -1.34 -7.75 -15.26
CA ARG A 237 -0.72 -7.54 -13.96
C ARG A 237 0.34 -8.61 -13.72
N ILE A 238 1.53 -8.19 -13.32
CA ILE A 238 2.61 -9.08 -12.87
C ILE A 238 2.97 -8.66 -11.45
N ASP A 239 2.79 -9.57 -10.50
CA ASP A 239 3.27 -9.39 -9.14
C ASP A 239 4.46 -10.31 -8.92
N PHE A 240 5.53 -9.75 -8.36
CA PHE A 240 6.68 -10.52 -7.93
C PHE A 240 7.08 -10.08 -6.55
N ALA A 241 7.47 -11.03 -5.71
CA ALA A 241 8.16 -10.74 -4.48
C ALA A 241 9.21 -11.84 -4.21
N SER A 242 10.27 -11.48 -3.49
CA SER A 242 11.35 -12.39 -3.14
C SER A 242 11.99 -11.98 -1.82
N THR A 243 12.49 -12.97 -1.09
CA THR A 243 13.50 -12.73 -0.05
C THR A 243 14.83 -12.35 -0.72
N ILE A 244 15.69 -11.66 0.03
CA ILE A 244 17.08 -11.39 -0.34
C ILE A 244 17.95 -11.83 0.83
N GLY A 245 18.88 -12.76 0.62
CA GLY A 245 19.82 -13.20 1.66
C GLY A 245 19.24 -14.23 2.64
N ALA A 246 18.12 -14.88 2.30
CA ALA A 246 17.59 -15.99 3.07
C ALA A 246 18.41 -17.27 2.89
N LYS A 247 19.08 -17.44 1.74
CA LYS A 247 19.93 -18.60 1.48
C LYS A 247 21.01 -18.75 2.57
N GLY A 248 21.11 -19.94 3.15
CA GLY A 248 22.11 -20.21 4.20
C GLY A 248 21.70 -19.74 5.60
N LYS A 249 20.45 -19.29 5.80
CA LYS A 249 19.92 -18.88 7.10
C LYS A 249 18.99 -19.92 7.74
N ALA A 250 18.76 -19.79 9.05
CA ALA A 250 17.85 -20.61 9.86
C ALA A 250 16.37 -20.26 9.67
N ASN A 251 15.47 -21.16 10.08
CA ASN A 251 14.07 -20.81 10.31
C ASN A 251 13.96 -20.02 11.61
N VAL A 252 13.73 -18.72 11.52
CA VAL A 252 13.27 -17.93 12.66
C VAL A 252 11.81 -17.61 12.38
N ASN A 253 10.93 -18.53 12.79
CA ASN A 253 9.46 -18.43 12.74
C ASN A 253 8.94 -17.26 11.89
N PHE A 254 9.05 -17.40 10.57
CA PHE A 254 8.14 -16.71 9.65
C PHE A 254 6.73 -17.08 10.13
N PRO A 255 5.73 -16.18 10.19
CA PRO A 255 4.37 -16.66 10.34
C PRO A 255 4.10 -17.61 9.16
N ALA A 256 4.11 -18.89 9.50
CA ALA A 256 3.82 -19.98 8.59
C ALA A 256 2.43 -19.73 7.98
N ASN A 257 2.31 -20.10 6.70
CA ASN A 257 1.04 -20.48 6.08
C ASN A 257 0.00 -19.40 5.73
N PHE A 258 0.23 -18.10 5.95
CA PHE A 258 -0.72 -17.07 5.50
C PHE A 258 -0.03 -16.03 4.62
N ALA A 259 0.12 -16.46 3.38
CA ALA A 259 0.68 -15.88 2.18
C ALA A 259 1.69 -14.72 2.21
N PHE A 260 2.50 -14.86 1.18
CA PHE A 260 3.25 -13.86 0.46
C PHE A 260 2.32 -12.82 -0.22
N ASP A 261 1.48 -12.15 0.57
CA ASP A 261 0.60 -11.08 0.10
C ASP A 261 0.92 -9.74 0.76
N GLY A 262 0.95 -8.71 -0.08
CA GLY A 262 0.78 -7.32 0.32
C GLY A 262 1.90 -6.73 1.15
N ARG A 263 2.89 -6.14 0.48
CA ARG A 263 3.75 -5.08 1.05
C ARG A 263 4.49 -5.54 2.30
N LEU A 264 5.66 -6.14 2.09
CA LEU A 264 6.66 -6.34 3.14
C LEU A 264 7.15 -4.97 3.61
N THR A 265 6.36 -4.35 4.46
CA THR A 265 6.78 -3.22 5.27
C THR A 265 7.74 -3.77 6.32
N ALA A 266 8.76 -2.99 6.68
CA ALA A 266 9.84 -3.37 7.60
C ALA A 266 9.38 -3.98 8.95
N TRP A 267 8.10 -3.84 9.26
CA TRP A 267 7.49 -4.14 10.56
C TRP A 267 6.92 -5.56 10.67
N ALA A 268 6.82 -6.32 9.56
CA ALA A 268 6.20 -7.65 9.54
C ALA A 268 7.19 -8.83 9.53
N ALA A 269 8.49 -8.60 9.34
CA ALA A 269 9.46 -9.67 9.25
C ALA A 269 9.96 -10.09 10.65
N ASN A 270 9.80 -11.36 11.02
CA ASN A 270 10.72 -11.99 11.96
C ASN A 270 12.03 -12.23 11.20
N ALA A 271 13.14 -11.72 11.72
CA ALA A 271 14.38 -11.61 10.98
C ALA A 271 15.20 -12.92 11.05
N TRP A 272 16.08 -13.18 10.09
CA TRP A 272 16.83 -14.44 9.98
C TRP A 272 18.13 -14.42 10.76
N ALA A 273 18.50 -15.55 11.37
CA ALA A 273 19.82 -15.77 11.96
C ALA A 273 20.67 -16.70 11.08
N ASP A 274 22.00 -16.55 11.17
CA ASP A 274 22.93 -17.53 10.61
C ASP A 274 22.82 -18.86 11.37
N ASP A 275 22.69 -19.97 10.63
CA ASP A 275 22.59 -21.32 11.22
C ASP A 275 23.38 -22.34 10.40
N PRO A 276 24.33 -23.07 11.03
CA PRO A 276 25.03 -24.20 10.41
C PRO A 276 24.10 -25.26 9.81
N ASN A 277 22.86 -25.39 10.29
CA ASN A 277 21.84 -26.31 9.82
C ASN A 277 20.78 -25.63 8.92
N SER A 278 21.16 -24.55 8.23
CA SER A 278 20.27 -23.77 7.37
C SER A 278 19.26 -24.61 6.59
N ILE A 279 18.00 -24.19 6.72
CA ILE A 279 16.87 -24.81 6.01
C ILE A 279 16.62 -24.20 4.64
N TYR A 280 17.10 -22.98 4.37
CA TYR A 280 16.90 -22.28 3.10
C TYR A 280 18.09 -22.51 2.16
N GLU A 281 17.87 -23.20 1.04
CA GLU A 281 18.91 -23.46 0.03
C GLU A 281 18.96 -22.40 -1.08
N ARG A 282 17.90 -21.60 -1.18
CA ARG A 282 17.69 -20.55 -2.17
C ARG A 282 16.74 -19.50 -1.61
N GLU A 283 16.60 -18.39 -2.33
CA GLU A 283 15.62 -17.36 -1.98
C GLU A 283 14.19 -17.86 -2.22
N ALA A 284 13.29 -17.52 -1.31
CA ALA A 284 11.87 -17.76 -1.48
C ALA A 284 11.29 -16.68 -2.40
N TYR A 285 10.38 -17.05 -3.31
CA TYR A 285 9.73 -16.11 -4.21
C TYR A 285 8.29 -16.49 -4.55
N ASP A 286 7.52 -15.50 -4.97
CA ASP A 286 6.16 -15.65 -5.49
C ASP A 286 6.03 -14.81 -6.75
N LEU A 287 5.59 -15.42 -7.84
CA LEU A 287 5.34 -14.79 -9.11
C LEU A 287 3.89 -15.04 -9.51
N LYS A 288 3.16 -13.97 -9.80
CA LYS A 288 1.79 -14.02 -10.31
C LYS A 288 1.73 -13.29 -11.64
N ILE A 289 1.14 -13.92 -12.64
CA ILE A 289 0.84 -13.32 -13.95
C ILE A 289 -0.67 -13.37 -14.13
N ILE A 290 -1.31 -12.20 -14.14
CA ILE A 290 -2.76 -12.04 -13.99
C ILE A 290 -3.30 -11.13 -15.10
N PRO A 291 -3.67 -11.71 -16.25
CA PRO A 291 -4.57 -11.05 -17.19
C PRO A 291 -5.84 -10.59 -16.47
N SER A 292 -6.17 -9.32 -16.60
CA SER A 292 -7.27 -8.66 -15.89
C SER A 292 -8.00 -7.70 -16.83
N ILE A 293 -9.23 -7.34 -16.47
CA ILE A 293 -10.02 -6.34 -17.18
C ILE A 293 -10.42 -5.26 -16.18
N SER A 294 -10.15 -4.00 -16.47
CA SER A 294 -10.71 -2.88 -15.71
C SER A 294 -12.00 -2.44 -16.39
N LEU A 295 -13.12 -2.63 -15.72
CA LEU A 295 -14.44 -2.16 -16.14
C LEU A 295 -14.78 -0.93 -15.33
N SER A 296 -15.13 0.16 -16.00
CA SER A 296 -15.58 1.36 -15.32
C SER A 296 -16.87 1.90 -15.92
N VAL A 297 -17.78 2.33 -15.06
CA VAL A 297 -18.98 3.07 -15.43
C VAL A 297 -18.86 4.45 -14.84
N ASN A 298 -18.95 5.51 -15.66
CA ASN A 298 -18.93 6.89 -15.19
C ASN A 298 -20.18 7.61 -15.65
N THR A 299 -20.90 8.17 -14.68
CA THR A 299 -22.11 8.99 -14.88
C THR A 299 -21.94 10.28 -14.07
N ASP A 300 -22.88 11.22 -14.21
CA ASP A 300 -22.83 12.48 -13.46
C ASP A 300 -22.90 12.26 -11.93
N ILE A 301 -23.46 11.13 -11.49
CA ILE A 301 -23.70 10.85 -10.07
C ILE A 301 -22.87 9.66 -9.59
N ILE A 302 -22.80 8.58 -10.36
CA ILE A 302 -22.19 7.32 -9.96
C ILE A 302 -20.96 7.05 -10.80
N ASN A 303 -19.85 6.74 -10.13
CA ASN A 303 -18.70 6.08 -10.75
C ASN A 303 -18.52 4.70 -10.12
N LEU A 304 -18.43 3.67 -10.96
CA LEU A 304 -18.18 2.29 -10.56
C LEU A 304 -16.89 1.83 -11.25
N ILE A 305 -16.06 1.10 -10.52
CA ILE A 305 -14.89 0.41 -11.05
C ILE A 305 -14.93 -1.03 -10.59
N PHE A 306 -14.60 -1.95 -11.48
CA PHE A 306 -14.50 -3.37 -11.19
C PHE A 306 -13.35 -4.00 -11.99
N GLU A 307 -12.43 -4.67 -11.29
CA GLU A 307 -11.22 -5.27 -11.86
C GLU A 307 -11.11 -6.77 -11.56
N PRO A 308 -11.82 -7.65 -12.29
CA PRO A 308 -11.60 -9.08 -12.20
C PRO A 308 -10.33 -9.49 -12.95
N GLY A 309 -9.66 -10.52 -12.44
CA GLY A 309 -8.51 -11.13 -13.08
C GLY A 309 -8.38 -12.62 -12.77
N LEU A 310 -7.88 -13.36 -13.74
CA LEU A 310 -7.58 -14.79 -13.63
C LEU A 310 -6.20 -15.05 -14.21
N GLY A 311 -5.36 -15.74 -13.47
CA GLY A 311 -3.94 -15.85 -13.76
C GLY A 311 -3.30 -17.10 -13.19
N TYR A 312 -1.99 -17.12 -13.28
CA TYR A 312 -1.14 -18.22 -12.86
C TYR A 312 -0.18 -17.74 -11.78
N ARG A 313 0.02 -18.59 -10.76
CA ARG A 313 0.94 -18.34 -9.65
C ARG A 313 1.98 -19.44 -9.56
N ILE A 314 3.21 -19.02 -9.33
CA ILE A 314 4.35 -19.88 -9.02
C ILE A 314 4.91 -19.42 -7.68
N GLN A 315 4.99 -20.34 -6.71
CA GLN A 315 5.57 -20.05 -5.41
C GLN A 315 6.70 -21.04 -5.11
N ASP A 316 7.83 -20.51 -4.66
CA ASP A 316 8.94 -21.24 -4.09
C ASP A 316 9.14 -20.78 -2.65
N ASP A 317 9.10 -21.70 -1.69
CA ASP A 317 9.39 -21.38 -0.29
C ASP A 317 10.89 -21.31 0.01
N GLY A 318 11.77 -21.68 -0.93
CA GLY A 318 13.22 -21.67 -0.77
C GLY A 318 13.81 -22.74 0.16
N ILE A 319 12.98 -23.61 0.73
CA ILE A 319 13.35 -24.60 1.74
C ILE A 319 14.04 -25.82 1.08
N ARG A 320 14.98 -26.45 1.80
CA ARG A 320 15.62 -27.71 1.40
C ARG A 320 14.57 -28.78 1.14
N GLY A 321 14.61 -29.38 -0.04
CA GLY A 321 13.71 -30.46 -0.44
C GLY A 321 12.26 -30.03 -0.72
N SER A 322 11.94 -28.75 -0.59
CA SER A 322 10.63 -28.24 -1.02
C SER A 322 10.51 -28.25 -2.54
N LYS A 323 9.27 -28.19 -3.02
CA LYS A 323 8.94 -28.19 -4.44
C LYS A 323 8.29 -26.87 -4.83
N LEU A 324 8.50 -26.50 -6.09
CA LEU A 324 7.79 -25.39 -6.70
C LEU A 324 6.28 -25.67 -6.71
N THR A 325 5.51 -24.74 -6.18
CA THR A 325 4.05 -24.83 -6.14
C THR A 325 3.46 -24.03 -7.29
N HIS A 326 2.57 -24.65 -8.05
CA HIS A 326 1.88 -24.04 -9.17
C HIS A 326 0.38 -24.03 -8.90
N SER A 327 -0.27 -22.88 -9.07
CA SER A 327 -1.70 -22.76 -8.86
C SER A 327 -2.36 -21.78 -9.83
N LEU A 328 -3.65 -22.00 -10.09
CA LEU A 328 -4.51 -20.97 -10.65
C LEU A 328 -4.67 -19.87 -9.59
N TYR A 329 -4.68 -18.61 -10.02
CA TYR A 329 -4.85 -17.44 -9.16
C TYR A 329 -5.97 -16.57 -9.71
N TRP A 330 -6.79 -15.99 -8.85
CA TRP A 330 -7.77 -15.00 -9.28
C TRP A 330 -7.89 -13.87 -8.25
N GLN A 331 -8.39 -12.74 -8.73
CA GLN A 331 -8.65 -11.55 -7.92
C GLN A 331 -9.89 -10.83 -8.44
N ALA A 332 -10.57 -10.10 -7.56
CA ALA A 332 -11.54 -9.11 -7.97
C ALA A 332 -11.48 -7.91 -7.04
N TYR A 333 -11.50 -6.71 -7.62
CA TYR A 333 -11.51 -5.45 -6.89
C TYR A 333 -12.68 -4.60 -7.37
N GLY A 334 -13.33 -3.84 -6.48
CA GLY A 334 -14.37 -2.91 -6.91
C GLY A 334 -14.56 -1.70 -6.00
N GLU A 335 -14.89 -0.57 -6.61
CA GLU A 335 -15.12 0.71 -5.93
C GLU A 335 -16.39 1.36 -6.46
N ILE A 336 -17.15 2.01 -5.57
CA ILE A 336 -18.32 2.81 -5.93
C ILE A 336 -18.18 4.20 -5.32
N TYR A 337 -18.37 5.21 -6.17
CA TYR A 337 -18.39 6.62 -5.80
C TYR A 337 -19.75 7.20 -6.15
N ILE A 338 -20.32 7.96 -5.22
CA ILE A 338 -21.59 8.65 -5.41
C ILE A 338 -21.36 10.14 -5.16
N ARG A 339 -21.59 10.95 -6.18
CA ARG A 339 -21.47 12.41 -6.17
C ARG A 339 -22.85 13.03 -6.37
N PRO A 340 -23.65 13.16 -5.31
CA PRO A 340 -24.98 13.74 -5.42
C PRO A 340 -24.93 15.21 -5.86
N VAL A 341 -23.83 15.91 -5.58
CA VAL A 341 -23.50 17.25 -6.07
C VAL A 341 -22.00 17.32 -6.38
N GLN A 342 -21.57 18.32 -7.15
CA GLN A 342 -20.18 18.46 -7.61
C GLN A 342 -19.15 18.50 -6.47
N ASP A 343 -19.51 19.15 -5.35
CA ASP A 343 -18.58 19.43 -4.25
C ASP A 343 -18.58 18.36 -3.14
N LEU A 344 -19.37 17.29 -3.30
CA LEU A 344 -19.53 16.24 -2.30
C LEU A 344 -19.44 14.85 -2.95
N GLU A 345 -18.51 14.05 -2.48
CA GLU A 345 -18.41 12.63 -2.82
C GLU A 345 -18.62 11.76 -1.58
N TRP A 346 -19.49 10.77 -1.73
CA TRP A 346 -19.61 9.63 -0.83
C TRP A 346 -18.91 8.42 -1.46
N TYR A 347 -18.01 7.82 -0.69
CA TYR A 347 -17.17 6.69 -1.08
C TYR A 347 -17.62 5.37 -0.44
N PHE A 348 -17.58 4.29 -1.23
CA PHE A 348 -17.70 2.92 -0.76
C PHE A 348 -16.65 2.03 -1.44
N GLU A 349 -15.94 1.26 -0.62
CA GLU A 349 -14.97 0.25 -1.09
C GLU A 349 -15.49 -1.16 -0.82
N MET A 350 -15.27 -2.08 -1.76
CA MET A 350 -15.59 -3.50 -1.61
C MET A 350 -14.41 -4.37 -2.07
N ASP A 351 -14.04 -5.36 -1.25
CA ASP A 351 -12.99 -6.33 -1.57
C ASP A 351 -13.59 -7.74 -1.70
N VAL A 352 -13.30 -8.41 -2.83
CA VAL A 352 -13.83 -9.74 -3.19
C VAL A 352 -12.68 -10.65 -3.63
N ASN A 353 -12.12 -11.41 -2.70
CA ASN A 353 -10.97 -12.29 -2.95
C ASN A 353 -11.12 -13.65 -2.28
N ASN A 354 -10.57 -14.71 -2.90
CA ASN A 354 -10.60 -16.09 -2.39
C ASN A 354 -9.22 -16.61 -2.04
N GLY A 355 -8.93 -16.65 -0.75
CA GLY A 355 -7.92 -17.57 -0.21
C GLY A 355 -6.48 -17.08 -0.18
N VAL A 356 -6.23 -15.78 -0.26
CA VAL A 356 -4.93 -15.16 0.04
C VAL A 356 -5.21 -14.12 1.14
N PRO A 357 -4.31 -13.91 2.14
CA PRO A 357 -4.50 -12.95 3.23
C PRO A 357 -5.07 -11.74 2.58
N LYS A 358 -6.22 -11.33 3.08
CA LYS A 358 -6.93 -10.18 2.58
C LYS A 358 -5.90 -9.03 2.47
N LEU A 359 -6.26 -7.92 1.86
CA LEU A 359 -5.56 -6.66 2.14
C LEU A 359 -5.69 -6.24 3.64
N GLN A 360 -5.73 -7.20 4.57
CA GLN A 360 -6.13 -7.18 5.96
C GLN A 360 -5.35 -8.33 6.61
N GLY A 361 -4.39 -7.98 7.48
CA GLY A 361 -3.73 -8.93 8.38
C GLY A 361 -4.66 -9.49 9.44
N ASN A 362 -5.87 -9.93 9.07
CA ASN A 362 -6.82 -10.58 9.95
C ASN A 362 -7.39 -11.84 9.26
N PRO A 363 -7.14 -13.05 9.81
CA PRO A 363 -7.74 -14.27 9.31
C PRO A 363 -9.24 -14.24 9.62
N VAL A 364 -10.06 -13.84 8.66
CA VAL A 364 -11.49 -14.16 8.75
C VAL A 364 -11.61 -15.65 8.51
N GLY A 365 -12.13 -16.36 9.49
CA GLY A 365 -12.36 -17.80 9.44
C GLY A 365 -13.06 -18.23 8.15
N ASN A 366 -12.67 -19.42 7.67
CA ASN A 366 -13.21 -20.19 6.55
C ASN A 366 -14.51 -19.65 5.91
N GLY A 367 -14.42 -19.26 4.64
CA GLY A 367 -15.53 -19.47 3.69
C GLY A 367 -16.38 -18.27 3.29
N VAL A 368 -16.00 -17.02 3.60
CA VAL A 368 -16.69 -15.84 3.06
C VAL A 368 -15.90 -15.25 1.88
N PRO A 369 -16.29 -15.53 0.62
CA PRO A 369 -15.57 -15.07 -0.58
C PRO A 369 -15.75 -13.57 -0.90
N VAL A 370 -16.68 -12.89 -0.22
CA VAL A 370 -17.08 -11.49 -0.50
C VAL A 370 -17.21 -10.72 0.81
N VAL A 371 -16.49 -9.61 1.00
CA VAL A 371 -16.61 -8.75 2.19
C VAL A 371 -17.10 -7.36 1.79
N PHE A 372 -18.36 -7.06 2.10
CA PHE A 372 -19.02 -5.77 1.83
C PHE A 372 -18.71 -4.65 2.85
N GLY A 373 -17.79 -4.88 3.78
CA GLY A 373 -17.56 -3.99 4.93
C GLY A 373 -16.24 -3.22 4.92
N ALA A 374 -15.74 -2.84 3.74
CA ALA A 374 -14.33 -2.48 3.58
C ALA A 374 -14.01 -1.04 4.05
N ASN A 375 -14.59 0.02 3.49
CA ASN A 375 -14.33 1.41 3.93
C ASN A 375 -15.37 2.37 3.35
N THR A 376 -15.73 3.43 4.09
CA THR A 376 -16.64 4.48 3.59
C THR A 376 -16.25 5.85 4.14
N GLY A 377 -16.74 6.90 3.48
CA GLY A 377 -16.71 8.25 4.01
C GLY A 377 -16.96 9.32 2.98
N ILE A 378 -16.71 10.56 3.38
CA ILE A 378 -17.05 11.76 2.63
C ILE A 378 -15.77 12.47 2.20
N THR A 379 -15.79 13.01 0.98
CA THR A 379 -14.83 13.99 0.50
C THR A 379 -15.58 15.23 0.04
N TRP A 380 -15.22 16.38 0.62
CA TRP A 380 -15.66 17.69 0.17
C TRP A 380 -14.61 18.28 -0.75
N TYR A 381 -15.00 18.66 -1.96
CA TYR A 381 -14.14 19.43 -2.86
C TYR A 381 -14.32 20.91 -2.56
N LEU A 382 -13.21 21.59 -2.37
CA LEU A 382 -13.18 22.99 -1.95
C LEU A 382 -12.68 23.85 -3.11
N PRO A 383 -13.11 25.13 -3.20
CA PRO A 383 -12.54 26.07 -4.15
C PRO A 383 -11.03 26.25 -3.96
N ALA A 384 -10.34 26.65 -5.03
CA ALA A 384 -8.96 27.12 -4.93
C ALA A 384 -8.87 28.32 -3.97
N LEU A 385 -7.81 28.38 -3.16
CA LEU A 385 -7.52 29.58 -2.39
C LEU A 385 -6.93 30.61 -3.36
N ASN A 386 -7.47 31.83 -3.35
CA ASN A 386 -7.01 32.93 -4.19
C ASN A 386 -5.63 33.43 -3.77
#